data_AF-A0AAU7ZQH8-F1
#
_entry.id   AF-A0AAU7ZQH8-F1
#
_cell.length_a   1.000
_cell.length_b   1.000
_cell.length_c   1.000
_cell.angle_alpha   90.00
_cell.angle_beta   90.00
_cell.angle_gamma   90.00
#
_symmetry.space_group_name_H-M   'P 1'
#
loop_
_entity.id
_entity.type
_entity.pdbx_description
1 polymer ?
#
loop_
_entity_poly.entity_id
_entity_poly.type
_entity_poly.pdbx_seq_one_letter_code
_entity_poly.pdbx_strand_id
1 'polypeptide(L)'
;MKITAQWLSASIALLAVALFLGPKAAHADTFTILDLGTANGRNIYGLDTVGDVVITQSFGCGLASFTCYVTYDDGVAGTPSSSAPDLVYDDGTPCSSTPAGFSAFKTVCNKGFAGLGTARNSNGDPNGVYVGTEGDFSFLHSGSADQVFMNSGGDFAFADGASEEIFEAIDTSVSPIPEPASFLLVGTGLVWFTAAVRRRAKR
;
A
#
# COMPACT_ATOMS: atom_id res chain seq x y z
N MET A 1 41.35 -32.59 -19.85
CA MET A 1 40.76 -31.71 -18.80
C MET A 1 39.85 -30.58 -19.31
N LYS A 2 39.80 -30.23 -20.61
CA LYS A 2 38.94 -29.12 -21.10
C LYS A 2 37.44 -29.45 -21.18
N ILE A 3 37.08 -30.73 -21.28
CA ILE A 3 35.69 -31.17 -21.46
C ILE A 3 34.93 -31.08 -20.12
N THR A 4 35.53 -31.49 -19.01
CA THR A 4 34.88 -31.46 -17.67
C THR A 4 34.54 -30.04 -17.21
N ALA A 5 35.38 -29.05 -17.52
CA ALA A 5 35.12 -27.65 -17.19
C ALA A 5 33.91 -27.06 -17.95
N GLN A 6 33.64 -27.52 -19.18
CA GLN A 6 32.52 -27.01 -19.98
C GLN A 6 31.16 -27.51 -19.47
N TRP A 7 31.10 -28.77 -19.01
CA TRP A 7 29.88 -29.36 -18.46
C TRP A 7 29.48 -28.72 -17.13
N LEU A 8 30.44 -28.51 -16.22
CA LEU A 8 30.21 -27.82 -14.94
C LEU A 8 29.66 -26.40 -15.14
N SER A 9 30.17 -25.67 -16.14
CA SER A 9 29.71 -24.31 -16.43
C SER A 9 28.25 -24.26 -16.90
N ALA A 10 27.84 -25.22 -17.72
CA ALA A 10 26.47 -25.29 -18.23
C ALA A 10 25.47 -25.67 -17.14
N SER A 11 25.84 -26.59 -16.24
CA SER A 11 25.00 -26.99 -15.11
C SER A 11 24.77 -25.85 -14.11
N ILE A 12 25.79 -25.04 -13.83
CA ILE A 12 25.66 -23.87 -12.95
C ILE A 12 24.74 -22.81 -13.59
N ALA A 13 24.84 -22.58 -14.90
CA ALA A 13 23.98 -21.63 -15.61
C ALA A 13 22.50 -22.10 -15.61
N LEU A 14 22.25 -23.39 -15.85
CA LEU A 14 20.91 -23.98 -15.80
C LEU A 14 20.31 -23.92 -14.38
N LEU A 15 21.12 -24.22 -13.36
CA LEU A 15 20.69 -24.14 -11.96
C LEU A 15 20.37 -22.70 -11.56
N ALA A 16 21.20 -21.72 -11.96
CA ALA A 16 20.93 -20.30 -11.71
C ALA A 16 19.59 -19.89 -12.35
N VAL A 17 19.37 -20.21 -13.63
CA VAL A 17 18.10 -19.91 -14.31
C VAL A 17 16.91 -20.57 -13.59
N ALA A 18 17.02 -21.84 -13.19
CA ALA A 18 15.97 -22.54 -12.45
C ALA A 18 15.65 -21.87 -11.09
N LEU A 19 16.67 -21.36 -10.39
CA LEU A 19 16.50 -20.66 -9.11
C LEU A 19 15.88 -19.26 -9.26
N PHE A 20 15.96 -18.64 -10.43
CA PHE A 20 15.36 -17.33 -10.74
C PHE A 20 14.00 -17.41 -11.46
N LEU A 21 13.55 -18.60 -11.84
CA LEU A 21 12.25 -18.81 -12.49
C LEU A 21 11.09 -18.96 -11.48
N GLY A 22 11.38 -19.17 -10.20
CA GLY A 22 10.35 -19.24 -9.17
C GLY A 22 9.90 -17.82 -8.77
N PRO A 23 8.59 -17.54 -8.70
CA PRO A 23 8.10 -16.30 -8.13
C PRO A 23 8.61 -16.19 -6.69
N LYS A 24 9.38 -15.15 -6.41
CA LYS A 24 9.79 -14.78 -5.06
C LYS A 24 8.74 -13.81 -4.55
N ALA A 25 8.17 -14.08 -3.39
CA ALA A 25 7.38 -13.08 -2.70
C ALA A 25 8.35 -11.94 -2.30
N ALA A 26 8.10 -10.77 -2.85
CA ALA A 26 8.78 -9.56 -2.42
C ALA A 26 7.94 -8.93 -1.33
N HIS A 27 8.52 -8.82 -0.13
CA HIS A 27 7.92 -8.13 1.00
C HIS A 27 8.19 -6.62 0.93
N ALA A 28 8.19 -6.03 -0.26
CA ALA A 28 8.70 -4.68 -0.43
C ALA A 28 7.65 -3.60 -0.14
N ASP A 29 6.38 -3.81 -0.47
CA ASP A 29 5.30 -2.86 -0.17
C ASP A 29 4.02 -3.63 0.20
N THR A 30 3.66 -3.64 1.49
CA THR A 30 2.41 -4.27 1.98
C THR A 30 1.18 -3.47 1.59
N PHE A 31 1.35 -2.21 1.17
CA PHE A 31 0.25 -1.31 0.85
C PHE A 31 0.49 -0.56 -0.45
N THR A 32 -0.57 -0.37 -1.24
CA THR A 32 -0.61 0.60 -2.33
C THR A 32 -1.32 1.85 -1.83
N ILE A 33 -0.64 3.00 -1.83
CA ILE A 33 -1.22 4.27 -1.39
C ILE A 33 -1.71 5.05 -2.61
N LEU A 34 -2.99 5.39 -2.62
CA LEU A 34 -3.70 6.15 -3.64
C LEU A 34 -4.18 7.48 -3.06
N ASP A 35 -3.93 8.56 -3.80
CA ASP A 35 -4.45 9.90 -3.48
C ASP A 35 -5.87 10.06 -4.07
N LEU A 36 -6.86 10.28 -3.20
CA LEU A 36 -8.27 10.49 -3.53
C LEU A 36 -8.63 11.99 -3.67
N GLY A 37 -7.61 12.85 -3.65
CA GLY A 37 -7.68 14.30 -3.79
C GLY A 37 -7.85 15.04 -2.47
N THR A 38 -8.08 16.34 -2.56
CA THR A 38 -8.11 17.22 -1.40
C THR A 38 -9.22 16.92 -0.37
N ALA A 39 -8.94 17.13 0.91
CA ALA A 39 -9.86 17.15 2.05
C ALA A 39 -10.60 18.49 2.22
N ASN A 40 -10.28 19.53 1.44
CA ASN A 40 -10.91 20.85 1.58
C ASN A 40 -12.40 20.82 1.22
N GLY A 41 -13.27 20.78 2.24
CA GLY A 41 -14.72 20.63 2.06
C GLY A 41 -15.15 19.21 1.67
N ARG A 42 -14.26 18.23 1.88
CA ARG A 42 -14.45 16.81 1.63
C ARG A 42 -14.09 16.04 2.91
N ASN A 43 -14.87 15.04 3.29
CA ASN A 43 -14.59 14.22 4.48
C ASN A 43 -14.84 12.76 4.14
N ILE A 44 -14.06 11.86 4.69
CA ILE A 44 -14.34 10.43 4.60
C ILE A 44 -15.63 10.16 5.37
N TYR A 45 -16.62 9.60 4.68
CA TYR A 45 -17.89 9.16 5.24
C TYR A 45 -17.75 7.81 5.93
N GLY A 46 -17.05 6.89 5.27
CA GLY A 46 -16.79 5.53 5.75
C GLY A 46 -16.04 4.71 4.72
N LEU A 47 -15.56 3.55 5.17
CA LEU A 47 -14.86 2.54 4.40
C LEU A 47 -15.64 1.22 4.54
N ASP A 48 -15.97 0.59 3.42
CA ASP A 48 -16.78 -0.63 3.43
C ASP A 48 -15.94 -1.91 3.63
N THR A 49 -16.62 -3.05 3.81
CA THR A 49 -15.97 -4.36 4.00
C THR A 49 -15.12 -4.84 2.81
N VAL A 50 -15.33 -4.28 1.61
CA VAL A 50 -14.66 -4.68 0.36
C VAL A 50 -13.46 -3.79 0.06
N GLY A 51 -13.43 -2.57 0.61
CA GLY A 51 -12.37 -1.58 0.35
C GLY A 51 -12.91 -0.26 -0.18
N ASP A 52 -14.21 -0.14 -0.48
CA ASP A 52 -14.78 1.06 -1.07
C ASP A 52 -14.75 2.24 -0.10
N VAL A 53 -14.07 3.32 -0.49
CA VAL A 53 -14.03 4.56 0.30
C VAL A 53 -15.15 5.49 -0.15
N VAL A 54 -16.02 5.89 0.77
CA VAL A 54 -17.04 6.91 0.49
C VAL A 54 -16.57 8.25 1.02
N ILE A 55 -16.49 9.25 0.15
CA ILE A 55 -16.18 10.63 0.51
C ILE A 55 -17.45 11.47 0.43
N THR A 56 -17.76 12.16 1.51
CA THR A 56 -18.77 13.23 1.52
C THR A 56 -18.15 14.55 1.09
N GLN A 57 -18.91 15.37 0.37
CA GLN A 57 -18.49 16.71 -0.02
C GLN A 57 -19.68 17.68 -0.12
N SER A 58 -19.41 18.97 0.08
CA SER A 58 -20.46 20.00 0.14
C SER A 58 -20.93 20.52 -1.24
N PHE A 59 -20.51 19.87 -2.34
CA PHE A 59 -20.75 20.30 -3.71
C PHE A 59 -20.74 19.12 -4.69
N GLY A 60 -21.33 19.27 -5.88
CA GLY A 60 -21.24 18.28 -6.98
C GLY A 60 -22.55 17.60 -7.41
N CYS A 61 -23.63 17.69 -6.62
CA CYS A 61 -24.93 17.05 -6.89
C CYS A 61 -26.02 18.07 -7.26
N GLY A 62 -25.58 19.26 -7.70
CA GLY A 62 -26.47 20.36 -8.04
C GLY A 62 -27.05 21.09 -6.82
N LEU A 63 -27.99 21.99 -7.09
CA LEU A 63 -28.57 22.90 -6.09
C LEU A 63 -29.57 22.23 -5.14
N ALA A 64 -30.00 21.00 -5.41
CA ALA A 64 -31.04 20.31 -4.66
C ALA A 64 -30.53 19.61 -3.39
N SER A 65 -29.22 19.30 -3.32
CA SER A 65 -28.58 18.74 -2.14
C SER A 65 -27.25 19.42 -1.90
N PHE A 66 -27.03 19.89 -0.67
CA PHE A 66 -25.74 20.42 -0.25
C PHE A 66 -24.73 19.32 0.06
N THR A 67 -25.16 18.06 0.21
CA THR A 67 -24.29 16.93 0.51
C THR A 67 -24.26 15.96 -0.64
N CYS A 68 -23.05 15.58 -1.01
CA CYS A 68 -22.74 14.63 -2.06
C CYS A 68 -21.87 13.53 -1.53
N TYR A 69 -22.06 12.34 -2.08
CA TYR A 69 -21.29 11.16 -1.79
C TYR A 69 -20.62 10.70 -3.08
N VAL A 70 -19.32 10.44 -3.03
CA VAL A 70 -18.56 9.83 -4.10
C VAL A 70 -17.91 8.57 -3.54
N THR A 71 -18.26 7.42 -4.11
CA THR A 71 -17.60 6.15 -3.79
C THR A 71 -16.35 6.02 -4.66
N TYR A 72 -15.25 5.59 -4.05
CA TYR A 72 -14.00 5.25 -4.70
C TYR A 72 -13.81 3.74 -4.57
N ASP A 73 -13.59 3.08 -5.72
CA ASP A 73 -13.30 1.66 -5.85
C ASP A 73 -11.85 1.56 -6.33
N ASP A 74 -10.93 1.10 -5.48
CA ASP A 74 -9.48 1.08 -5.71
C ASP A 74 -8.93 2.43 -6.26
N GLY A 75 -9.30 3.53 -5.59
CA GLY A 75 -8.95 4.90 -5.98
C GLY A 75 -9.67 5.45 -7.22
N VAL A 76 -10.58 4.70 -7.85
CA VAL A 76 -11.35 5.16 -9.00
C VAL A 76 -12.67 5.78 -8.54
N ALA A 77 -12.83 7.08 -8.78
CA ALA A 77 -14.05 7.81 -8.43
C ALA A 77 -15.27 7.35 -9.25
N GLY A 78 -16.34 6.97 -8.55
CA GLY A 78 -17.65 6.71 -9.11
C GLY A 78 -18.46 7.96 -9.43
N THR A 79 -19.74 7.78 -9.79
CA THR A 79 -20.65 8.90 -10.04
C THR A 79 -21.14 9.49 -8.71
N PRO A 80 -21.11 10.83 -8.53
CA PRO A 80 -21.63 11.46 -7.32
C PRO A 80 -23.13 11.16 -7.10
N SER A 81 -23.50 10.92 -5.85
CA SER A 81 -24.87 10.68 -5.40
C SER A 81 -25.30 11.72 -4.36
N SER A 82 -26.58 12.13 -4.39
CA SER A 82 -27.17 13.00 -3.37
C SER A 82 -27.61 12.27 -2.11
N SER A 83 -27.59 10.93 -2.11
CA SER A 83 -27.85 10.07 -0.95
C SER A 83 -26.64 9.20 -0.65
N ALA A 84 -26.43 8.91 0.63
CA ALA A 84 -25.40 7.98 1.06
C ALA A 84 -25.60 6.61 0.36
N PRO A 85 -24.53 6.00 -0.18
CA PRO A 85 -24.57 4.63 -0.67
C PRO A 85 -25.02 3.65 0.42
N ASP A 86 -25.79 2.63 0.05
CA ASP A 86 -26.19 1.53 0.93
C ASP A 86 -25.10 0.44 0.91
N LEU A 87 -24.02 0.67 1.65
CA LEU A 87 -22.86 -0.22 1.76
C LEU A 87 -22.76 -0.80 3.18
N VAL A 88 -21.99 -1.89 3.31
CA VAL A 88 -21.67 -2.50 4.61
C VAL A 88 -20.38 -1.87 5.14
N TYR A 89 -20.52 -0.78 5.89
CA TYR A 89 -19.37 -0.08 6.46
C TYR A 89 -18.68 -0.88 7.57
N ASP A 90 -17.35 -0.91 7.51
CA ASP A 90 -16.47 -1.66 8.41
C ASP A 90 -15.35 -0.75 8.93
N ASP A 91 -15.67 0.52 9.19
CA ASP A 91 -14.80 1.64 9.62
C ASP A 91 -13.78 1.37 10.75
N GLY A 92 -13.79 0.16 11.30
CA GLY A 92 -12.98 -0.31 12.39
C GLY A 92 -13.57 0.11 13.73
N THR A 93 -12.82 -0.16 14.79
CA THR A 93 -13.21 0.23 16.15
C THR A 93 -12.08 1.00 16.82
N PRO A 94 -12.36 1.90 17.77
CA PRO A 94 -11.30 2.53 18.54
C PRO A 94 -10.42 1.48 19.22
N CYS A 95 -9.10 1.59 19.08
CA CYS A 95 -8.15 0.71 19.76
C CYS A 95 -8.25 0.88 21.29
N SER A 96 -8.02 -0.20 22.05
CA SER A 96 -8.06 -0.16 23.52
C SER A 96 -6.96 0.69 24.15
N SER A 97 -5.84 0.86 23.45
CA SER A 97 -4.70 1.66 23.90
C SER A 97 -3.85 2.11 22.72
N THR A 98 -3.25 3.29 22.83
CA THR A 98 -2.20 3.72 21.92
C THR A 98 -0.95 2.83 22.11
N PRO A 99 -0.37 2.29 21.02
CA PRO A 99 0.84 1.48 21.10
C PRO A 99 2.03 2.22 21.73
N ALA A 100 2.88 1.48 22.44
CA ALA A 100 4.05 2.06 23.10
C ALA A 100 4.99 2.72 22.09
N GLY A 101 5.48 3.93 22.43
CA GLY A 101 6.36 4.72 21.56
C GLY A 101 5.64 5.70 20.64
N PHE A 102 4.31 5.58 20.48
CA PHE A 102 3.52 6.47 19.64
C PHE A 102 2.74 7.50 20.45
N SER A 103 2.51 8.68 19.85
CA SER A 103 1.57 9.69 20.35
C SER A 103 0.44 9.84 19.34
N ALA A 104 -0.44 8.84 19.28
CA ALA A 104 -1.54 8.82 18.33
C ALA A 104 -2.71 9.72 18.76
N PHE A 105 -3.20 10.56 17.84
CA PHE A 105 -4.44 11.33 17.99
C PHE A 105 -5.66 10.53 17.56
N LYS A 106 -5.47 9.67 16.58
CA LYS A 106 -6.48 8.77 16.03
C LYS A 106 -5.91 7.37 16.01
N THR A 107 -6.70 6.42 16.49
CA THR A 107 -6.36 5.00 16.50
C THR A 107 -7.58 4.21 16.11
N VAL A 108 -7.44 3.36 15.11
CA VAL A 108 -8.47 2.43 14.67
C VAL A 108 -7.88 1.02 14.68
N CYS A 109 -8.67 0.05 15.09
CA CYS A 109 -8.29 -1.34 15.16
C CYS A 109 -9.35 -2.18 14.46
N ASN A 110 -8.90 -3.11 13.62
CA ASN A 110 -9.76 -4.09 12.97
C ASN A 110 -9.00 -5.40 12.72
N LYS A 111 -9.59 -6.54 13.08
CA LYS A 111 -9.03 -7.91 12.96
C LYS A 111 -7.53 -8.08 13.31
N GLY A 112 -7.05 -7.38 14.34
CA GLY A 112 -5.66 -7.49 14.81
C GLY A 112 -4.67 -6.53 14.14
N PHE A 113 -5.13 -5.78 13.13
CA PHE A 113 -4.45 -4.59 12.64
C PHE A 113 -4.83 -3.36 13.47
N ALA A 114 -3.88 -2.45 13.58
CA ALA A 114 -4.03 -1.14 14.18
C ALA A 114 -3.50 -0.10 13.19
N GLY A 115 -4.29 0.94 12.95
CA GLY A 115 -3.91 2.12 12.20
C GLY A 115 -3.83 3.34 13.10
N LEU A 116 -2.77 4.12 12.96
CA LEU A 116 -2.46 5.25 13.82
C LEU A 116 -2.25 6.51 12.98
N GLY A 117 -2.91 7.60 13.36
CA GLY A 117 -2.52 8.96 13.01
C GLY A 117 -1.76 9.59 14.16
N THR A 118 -0.48 9.88 13.97
CA THR A 118 0.40 10.34 15.05
C THR A 118 0.64 11.84 14.98
N ALA A 119 1.01 12.40 16.14
CA ALA A 119 1.62 13.72 16.25
C ALA A 119 3.13 13.60 16.17
N ARG A 120 3.81 14.63 15.66
CA ARG A 120 5.24 14.82 15.96
C ARG A 120 5.43 14.86 17.48
N ASN A 121 6.31 14.02 18.01
CA ASN A 121 6.67 14.06 19.43
C ASN A 121 8.19 14.14 19.63
N SER A 122 8.61 14.54 20.84
CA SER A 122 10.03 14.67 21.20
C SER A 122 10.76 13.32 21.32
N ASN A 123 10.03 12.20 21.27
CA ASN A 123 10.56 10.86 21.45
C ASN A 123 10.94 10.19 20.12
N GLY A 124 10.85 10.92 19.00
CA GLY A 124 11.31 10.45 17.70
C GLY A 124 10.21 10.04 16.72
N ASP A 125 8.93 10.26 17.05
CA ASP A 125 7.82 10.07 16.11
C ASP A 125 7.85 11.19 15.06
N PRO A 126 8.10 10.87 13.76
CA PRO A 126 8.23 11.85 12.71
C PRO A 126 6.93 12.56 12.33
N ASN A 127 5.79 12.26 12.96
CA ASN A 127 4.44 12.61 12.49
C ASN A 127 4.11 11.77 11.25
N GLY A 128 3.15 10.86 11.38
CA GLY A 128 2.76 10.06 10.24
C GLY A 128 1.54 9.21 10.46
N VAL A 129 1.30 8.43 9.42
CA VAL A 129 0.31 7.36 9.38
C VAL A 129 1.07 6.05 9.47
N TYR A 130 0.65 5.22 10.42
CA TYR A 130 1.25 3.91 10.66
C TYR A 130 0.18 2.84 10.63
N VAL A 131 0.55 1.67 10.12
CA VAL A 131 -0.30 0.48 10.15
C VAL A 131 0.52 -0.71 10.61
N GLY A 132 -0.11 -1.65 11.29
CA GLY A 132 0.56 -2.87 11.68
C GLY A 132 -0.20 -3.66 12.73
N THR A 133 0.50 -4.57 13.39
CA THR A 133 -0.05 -5.38 14.50
C THR A 133 0.65 -4.98 15.80
N GLU A 134 0.12 -5.37 16.96
CA GLU A 134 0.66 -4.94 18.26
C GLU A 134 2.17 -5.17 18.39
N GLY A 135 2.95 -4.09 18.28
CA GLY A 135 4.40 -4.08 18.42
C GLY A 135 5.19 -4.07 17.10
N ASP A 136 4.54 -4.20 15.95
CA ASP A 136 5.16 -4.14 14.63
C ASP A 136 4.38 -3.17 13.72
N PHE A 137 4.82 -1.91 13.69
CA PHE A 137 4.20 -0.85 12.91
C PHE A 137 5.10 -0.45 11.74
N SER A 138 4.50 -0.43 10.56
CA SER A 138 5.09 0.10 9.36
C SER A 138 4.64 1.54 9.14
N PHE A 139 5.58 2.41 8.77
CA PHE A 139 5.28 3.76 8.34
C PHE A 139 4.65 3.71 6.94
N LEU A 140 3.47 4.30 6.79
CA LEU A 140 2.78 4.40 5.50
C LEU A 140 3.04 5.74 4.83
N HIS A 141 2.77 6.83 5.56
CA HIS A 141 2.77 8.17 4.98
C HIS A 141 3.19 9.22 6.01
N SER A 142 3.87 10.28 5.54
CA SER A 142 4.21 11.43 6.38
C SER A 142 3.00 12.35 6.53
N GLY A 143 2.79 12.96 7.69
CA GLY A 143 1.66 13.86 7.89
C GLY A 143 0.98 13.62 9.24
N SER A 144 -0.21 14.16 9.41
CA SER A 144 -1.05 13.91 10.59
C SER A 144 -2.41 13.39 10.12
N ALA A 145 -2.89 12.27 10.64
CA ALA A 145 -4.20 11.78 10.23
C ALA A 145 -5.32 12.38 11.10
N ASP A 146 -6.15 13.24 10.50
CA ASP A 146 -7.31 13.85 11.17
C ASP A 146 -8.51 12.88 11.18
N GLN A 147 -8.57 12.05 10.16
CA GLN A 147 -9.53 10.98 9.97
C GLN A 147 -8.79 9.70 9.64
N VAL A 148 -9.27 8.59 10.20
CA VAL A 148 -8.66 7.28 10.06
C VAL A 148 -9.77 6.23 10.11
N PHE A 149 -9.82 5.38 9.09
CA PHE A 149 -10.79 4.30 8.91
C PHE A 149 -10.04 3.04 8.48
N MET A 150 -10.50 1.86 8.93
CA MET A 150 -9.85 0.59 8.61
C MET A 150 -10.88 -0.53 8.49
N ASN A 151 -10.94 -1.19 7.33
CA ASN A 151 -11.79 -2.35 7.15
C ASN A 151 -11.14 -3.62 7.68
N SER A 152 -11.91 -4.70 7.70
CA SER A 152 -11.43 -6.00 8.14
C SER A 152 -10.71 -6.79 7.06
N GLY A 153 -10.54 -6.23 5.86
CA GLY A 153 -9.64 -6.68 4.81
C GLY A 153 -8.19 -6.21 5.02
N GLY A 154 -7.99 -5.16 5.81
CA GLY A 154 -6.69 -4.53 6.06
C GLY A 154 -6.55 -3.18 5.37
N ASP A 155 -7.48 -2.82 4.50
CA ASP A 155 -7.47 -1.53 3.79
C ASP A 155 -7.76 -0.39 4.75
N PHE A 156 -7.24 0.76 4.38
CA PHE A 156 -7.11 1.89 5.27
C PHE A 156 -7.41 3.19 4.52
N ALA A 157 -8.27 4.04 5.06
CA ALA A 157 -8.54 5.36 4.50
C ALA A 157 -8.23 6.43 5.54
N PHE A 158 -7.52 7.48 5.14
CA PHE A 158 -7.15 8.56 6.05
C PHE A 158 -7.12 9.92 5.37
N ALA A 159 -7.39 10.96 6.14
CA ALA A 159 -7.20 12.34 5.70
C ALA A 159 -5.96 12.90 6.39
N ASP A 160 -4.97 13.32 5.61
CA ASP A 160 -3.81 14.03 6.12
C ASP A 160 -4.17 15.50 6.38
N GLY A 161 -4.24 15.86 7.66
CA GLY A 161 -4.49 17.24 8.11
C GLY A 161 -3.33 18.20 7.85
N ALA A 162 -2.14 17.72 7.44
CA ALA A 162 -1.03 18.61 7.11
C ALA A 162 -1.11 19.10 5.66
N SER A 163 -1.36 18.20 4.70
CA SER A 163 -1.52 18.53 3.28
C SER A 163 -2.98 18.79 2.87
N GLU A 164 -3.95 18.44 3.72
CA GLU A 164 -5.38 18.46 3.41
C GLU A 164 -5.69 17.59 2.19
N GLU A 165 -5.15 16.37 2.18
CA GLU A 165 -5.37 15.33 1.16
C GLU A 165 -5.99 14.07 1.79
N ILE A 166 -6.78 13.34 1.00
CA ILE A 166 -7.42 12.10 1.40
C ILE A 166 -6.71 10.97 0.68
N PHE A 167 -6.30 9.95 1.42
CA PHE A 167 -5.60 8.79 0.89
C PHE A 167 -6.35 7.50 1.21
N GLU A 168 -6.15 6.53 0.34
CA GLU A 168 -6.53 5.14 0.50
C GLU A 168 -5.26 4.29 0.44
N ALA A 169 -5.08 3.39 1.39
CA ALA A 169 -3.99 2.44 1.43
C ALA A 169 -4.59 1.03 1.37
N ILE A 170 -4.40 0.37 0.23
CA ILE A 170 -4.94 -0.96 -0.07
C ILE A 170 -3.91 -2.01 0.32
N ASP A 171 -4.29 -3.01 1.11
CA ASP A 171 -3.39 -4.10 1.50
C ASP A 171 -3.11 -5.03 0.30
N THR A 172 -1.87 -5.06 -0.17
CA THR A 172 -1.45 -5.90 -1.30
C THR A 172 -0.98 -7.29 -0.86
N SER A 173 -0.90 -7.57 0.43
CA SER A 173 -0.47 -8.88 0.95
C SER A 173 -1.44 -10.00 0.57
N VAL A 174 -2.72 -9.67 0.37
CA VAL A 174 -3.76 -10.61 -0.10
C VAL A 174 -3.67 -10.89 -1.60
N SER A 175 -3.06 -10.00 -2.38
CA SER A 175 -2.82 -10.16 -3.82
C SER A 175 -1.41 -9.69 -4.19
N PRO A 176 -0.37 -10.46 -3.82
CA PRO A 176 1.01 -10.05 -4.03
C PRO A 176 1.25 -9.85 -5.54
N ILE A 177 1.52 -8.60 -5.93
CA ILE A 177 1.92 -8.29 -7.29
C ILE A 177 3.29 -8.97 -7.50
N PRO A 178 3.41 -9.91 -8.46
CA PRO A 178 4.70 -10.54 -8.74
C PRO A 178 5.70 -9.45 -9.08
N GLU A 179 6.91 -9.49 -8.49
CA GLU A 179 7.94 -8.54 -8.87
C GLU A 179 8.05 -8.51 -10.40
N PRO A 180 8.13 -7.32 -11.02
CA PRO A 180 8.47 -7.25 -12.43
C PRO A 180 9.74 -8.06 -12.63
N ALA A 181 9.85 -8.74 -13.77
CA ALA A 181 10.88 -9.74 -14.10
C ALA A 181 12.34 -9.21 -14.11
N SER A 182 12.66 -8.20 -13.32
CA SER A 182 13.95 -7.59 -13.02
C SER A 182 15.04 -8.63 -12.78
N PHE A 183 14.78 -9.71 -12.04
CA PHE A 183 15.76 -10.78 -11.85
C PHE A 183 16.02 -11.60 -13.12
N LEU A 184 14.98 -11.86 -13.92
CA LEU A 184 15.13 -12.44 -15.26
C LEU A 184 15.88 -11.49 -16.20
N LEU A 185 15.66 -10.18 -16.08
CA LEU A 185 16.36 -9.16 -16.88
C LEU A 185 17.86 -9.08 -16.52
N VAL A 186 18.18 -9.10 -15.22
CA VAL A 186 19.56 -9.14 -14.72
C VAL A 186 20.22 -10.47 -15.12
N GLY A 187 19.51 -11.59 -14.98
CA GLY A 187 20.00 -12.91 -15.36
C GLY A 187 20.30 -13.01 -16.85
N THR A 188 19.37 -12.57 -17.71
CA THR A 188 19.58 -12.52 -19.16
C THR A 188 20.72 -11.57 -19.54
N GLY A 189 20.84 -10.42 -18.89
CA GLY A 189 21.96 -9.49 -19.05
C GLY A 189 23.33 -10.11 -18.73
N LEU A 190 23.44 -10.86 -17.63
CA LEU A 190 24.67 -11.57 -17.25
C LEU A 190 25.06 -12.66 -18.24
N VAL A 191 24.09 -13.41 -18.77
CA VAL A 191 24.32 -14.44 -19.79
C VAL A 191 24.85 -13.80 -21.09
N TRP A 192 24.25 -12.69 -21.52
CA TRP A 192 24.73 -11.95 -22.70
C TRP A 192 26.12 -11.37 -22.50
N PHE A 193 26.37 -10.77 -21.33
CA PHE A 193 27.68 -10.21 -20.98
C PHE A 193 28.78 -11.27 -21.00
N THR A 194 28.56 -12.42 -20.34
CA THR A 194 29.52 -13.52 -20.33
C THR A 194 29.75 -14.10 -21.72
N ALA A 195 28.73 -14.21 -22.56
CA ALA A 195 28.87 -14.64 -23.95
C ALA A 195 29.72 -13.65 -24.77
N ALA A 196 29.54 -12.34 -24.57
CA ALA A 196 30.31 -11.30 -25.25
C ALA A 196 31.79 -11.32 -24.84
N VAL A 197 32.09 -11.41 -23.54
CA VAL A 197 33.47 -11.52 -23.01
C VAL A 197 34.16 -12.76 -23.59
N ARG A 198 33.47 -13.90 -23.63
CA ARG A 198 34.02 -15.15 -24.17
C ARG A 198 34.29 -15.07 -25.68
N ARG A 199 33.47 -14.37 -26.45
CA ARG A 199 33.74 -14.12 -27.88
C ARG A 199 34.99 -13.25 -28.07
N ARG A 200 35.18 -12.24 -27.22
CA ARG A 200 36.34 -11.34 -27.30
C ARG A 200 37.64 -12.04 -26.93
N ALA A 201 37.66 -12.87 -25.89
CA ALA A 201 38.86 -13.57 -25.44
C ALA A 201 39.35 -14.69 -26.40
N LYS A 202 38.54 -15.10 -27.38
CA LYS A 202 38.88 -16.11 -28.39
C LYS A 202 39.33 -15.52 -29.73
N ARG A 203 39.26 -14.20 -29.89
CA ARG A 203 39.87 -13.47 -31.02
C ARG A 203 41.25 -13.04 -30.62
#